data_AF-A0A1M3PFD9-F1
#
_entry.id   AF-A0A1M3PFD9-F1
#
_cell.length_a   1.000
_cell.length_b   1.000
_cell.length_c   1.000
_cell.angle_alpha   90.00
_cell.angle_beta   90.00
_cell.angle_gamma   90.00
#
_symmetry.space_group_name_H-M   'P 1'
#
loop_
_entity.id
_entity.type
_entity.pdbx_description
1 polymer ?
#
loop_
_entity_poly.entity_id
_entity_poly.type
_entity_poly.pdbx_seq_one_letter_code
_entity_poly.pdbx_strand_id
1 'polypeptide(L)'
;MLVDLITEGYGVALLDPHGDLAESVADAIPQRRTDDAIYWEPFDLTHTIGYNPLSDIAKDMRPLVSENVLSAFSHVWGLSNQHTPRLLHILRNCLRLLLDNPGTSLIDIQRLLTDKRFRTELLRQCEDATVRTFWEDEFAGWNDRQRGEYIASL
;
A
#
# COMPACT_ATOMS: atom_id res chain seq x y z
N MET A 1 -6.37 -1.65 31.22
CA MET A 1 -7.19 -1.13 30.11
C MET A 1 -7.00 -1.94 28.82
N LEU A 2 -5.80 -2.00 28.21
CA LEU A 2 -5.59 -2.79 26.98
C LEU A 2 -5.62 -4.31 27.23
N VAL A 3 -4.89 -4.79 28.25
CA VAL A 3 -4.87 -6.21 28.64
C VAL A 3 -6.26 -6.72 29.05
N ASP A 4 -7.07 -5.85 29.68
CA ASP A 4 -8.45 -6.19 30.04
C ASP A 4 -9.30 -6.42 28.78
N LEU A 5 -9.20 -5.54 27.77
CA LEU A 5 -9.87 -5.73 26.48
C LEU A 5 -9.44 -7.03 25.79
N ILE A 6 -8.14 -7.32 25.79
CA ILE A 6 -7.62 -8.60 25.27
C ILE A 6 -8.24 -9.75 26.05
N THR A 7 -8.26 -9.69 27.38
CA THR A 7 -8.80 -10.75 28.23
C THR A 7 -10.30 -10.97 27.99
N GLU A 8 -11.06 -9.90 27.77
CA GLU A 8 -12.50 -9.91 27.53
C GLU A 8 -12.91 -10.40 26.13
N GLY A 9 -11.96 -10.60 25.20
CA GLY A 9 -12.28 -11.11 23.87
C GLY A 9 -12.22 -10.07 22.74
N TYR A 10 -11.90 -8.82 23.03
CA TYR A 10 -11.87 -7.77 22.00
C TYR A 10 -10.61 -7.88 21.14
N GLY A 11 -10.76 -7.52 19.86
CA GLY A 11 -9.64 -7.31 18.95
C GLY A 11 -9.00 -5.94 19.21
N VAL A 12 -7.67 -5.90 19.30
CA VAL A 12 -6.90 -4.67 19.54
C VAL A 12 -5.71 -4.62 18.59
N ALA A 13 -5.27 -3.41 18.25
CA ALA A 13 -4.02 -3.16 17.56
C ALA A 13 -3.22 -2.14 18.37
N LEU A 14 -1.96 -2.47 18.66
CA LEU A 14 -1.02 -1.61 19.37
C LEU A 14 0.16 -1.33 18.44
N LEU A 15 0.44 -0.06 18.21
CA LEU A 15 1.66 0.39 17.55
C LEU A 15 2.53 1.12 18.57
N ASP A 16 3.72 0.58 18.83
CA ASP A 16 4.65 1.14 19.79
C ASP A 16 6.03 1.33 19.13
N PRO A 17 6.46 2.58 18.88
CA PRO A 17 7.77 2.88 18.31
C PRO A 17 8.95 2.52 19.23
N HIS A 18 8.74 2.39 20.53
CA HIS A 18 9.79 2.11 21.52
C HIS A 18 9.92 0.62 21.82
N GLY A 19 8.82 -0.12 21.78
CA GLY A 19 8.75 -1.58 21.89
C GLY A 19 8.50 -2.08 23.31
N ASP A 20 8.81 -1.29 24.34
CA ASP A 20 8.68 -1.66 25.75
C ASP A 20 7.22 -1.91 26.17
N LEU A 21 6.29 -1.12 25.63
CA LEU A 21 4.87 -1.33 25.87
C LEU A 21 4.34 -2.55 25.09
N ALA A 22 4.79 -2.74 23.84
CA ALA A 22 4.39 -3.90 23.05
C ALA A 22 4.85 -5.22 23.68
N GLU A 23 6.10 -5.28 24.15
CA GLU A 23 6.67 -6.43 24.85
C GLU A 23 5.89 -6.71 26.16
N SER A 24 5.68 -5.67 26.97
CA SER A 24 4.92 -5.79 28.23
C SER A 24 3.49 -6.29 28.01
N VAL A 25 2.85 -5.88 26.91
CA VAL A 25 1.50 -6.35 26.55
C VAL A 25 1.54 -7.79 26.06
N ALA A 26 2.52 -8.15 25.24
CA ALA A 26 2.70 -9.51 24.73
C ALA A 26 2.88 -10.52 25.87
N ASP A 27 3.71 -10.17 26.87
CA ASP A 27 3.93 -10.98 28.08
C ASP A 27 2.65 -11.15 28.93
N ALA A 28 1.72 -10.19 28.84
CA ALA A 28 0.45 -10.22 29.55
C ALA A 28 -0.67 -10.95 28.80
N ILE A 29 -0.43 -11.44 27.57
CA ILE A 29 -1.45 -12.15 26.79
C ILE A 29 -1.79 -13.49 27.48
N PRO A 30 -3.07 -13.74 27.81
CA PRO A 30 -3.48 -15.01 28.40
C PRO A 30 -3.19 -16.17 27.45
N GLN A 31 -2.68 -17.29 27.97
CA GLN A 31 -2.25 -18.44 27.16
C GLN A 31 -3.35 -19.00 26.22
N ARG A 32 -4.62 -18.88 26.61
CA ARG A 32 -5.79 -19.26 25.77
C ARG A 32 -5.99 -18.37 24.52
N ARG A 33 -5.24 -17.27 24.38
CA ARG A 33 -5.33 -16.29 23.28
C ARG A 33 -4.03 -16.18 22.50
N THR A 34 -2.99 -16.97 22.83
CA THR A 34 -1.70 -16.90 22.15
C THR A 34 -1.84 -17.19 20.65
N ASP A 35 -2.71 -18.13 20.26
CA ASP A 35 -2.96 -18.46 18.86
C ASP A 35 -3.75 -17.36 18.10
N ASP A 36 -4.37 -16.42 18.83
CA ASP A 36 -5.12 -15.29 18.26
C ASP A 36 -4.29 -14.01 18.20
N ALA A 37 -3.02 -14.06 18.62
CA ALA A 37 -2.15 -12.90 18.78
C ALA A 37 -1.02 -12.91 17.75
N ILE A 38 -0.73 -11.73 17.20
CA ILE A 38 0.44 -11.50 16.36
C ILE A 38 1.31 -10.46 17.08
N TYR A 39 2.49 -10.89 17.50
CA TYR A 39 3.57 -10.00 17.89
C TYR A 39 4.48 -9.81 16.67
N TRP A 40 4.65 -8.57 16.22
CA TRP A 40 5.36 -8.28 14.98
C TRP A 40 6.42 -7.20 15.20
N GLU A 41 7.68 -7.60 15.08
CA GLU A 41 8.83 -6.72 15.03
C GLU A 41 9.32 -6.62 13.58
N PRO A 42 9.12 -5.48 12.90
CA PRO A 42 9.46 -5.36 11.48
C PRO A 42 10.95 -5.56 11.15
N PHE A 43 11.83 -5.42 12.14
CA PHE A 43 13.27 -5.62 11.99
C PHE A 43 13.71 -7.08 12.24
N ASP A 44 12.85 -7.95 12.80
CA ASP A 44 13.18 -9.36 13.00
C ASP A 44 12.97 -10.15 11.68
N LEU A 45 14.08 -10.45 11.03
CA LEU A 45 14.09 -11.22 9.78
C LEU A 45 13.87 -12.73 10.00
N THR A 46 13.86 -13.21 11.25
CA THR A 46 13.57 -14.62 11.56
C THR A 46 12.06 -14.90 11.66
N HIS A 47 11.26 -13.87 11.97
CA HIS A 47 9.79 -13.92 12.05
C HIS A 47 9.13 -12.86 11.15
N THR A 48 9.40 -12.93 9.84
CA THR A 48 8.88 -11.96 8.88
C THR A 48 7.40 -12.22 8.54
N ILE A 49 6.58 -11.18 8.61
CA ILE A 49 5.18 -11.18 8.17
C ILE A 49 5.06 -10.41 6.87
N GLY A 50 4.55 -11.06 5.83
CA GLY A 50 4.22 -10.40 4.56
C GLY A 50 2.94 -9.58 4.68
N TYR A 51 3.02 -8.28 4.39
CA TYR A 51 1.87 -7.38 4.37
C TYR A 51 1.78 -6.66 3.03
N ASN A 52 0.63 -6.78 2.37
CA ASN A 52 0.33 -6.03 1.15
C ASN A 52 -0.94 -5.19 1.38
N PRO A 53 -0.83 -3.86 1.45
CA PRO A 53 -1.97 -2.97 1.71
C PRO A 53 -3.01 -2.95 0.59
N LEU A 54 -2.72 -3.59 -0.55
CA LEU A 54 -3.63 -3.67 -1.70
C LEU A 54 -4.40 -5.01 -1.76
N SER A 55 -4.14 -5.94 -0.84
CA SER A 55 -4.75 -7.28 -0.85
C SER A 55 -6.20 -7.26 -0.36
N ASP A 56 -7.05 -8.03 -1.05
CA ASP A 56 -8.45 -8.31 -0.67
C ASP A 56 -9.33 -7.09 -0.37
N ILE A 57 -9.07 -5.97 -1.05
CA ILE A 57 -9.84 -4.74 -0.89
C ILE A 57 -11.13 -4.77 -1.72
N ALA A 58 -12.26 -4.62 -1.03
CA ALA A 58 -13.58 -4.47 -1.65
C ALA A 58 -13.62 -3.27 -2.61
N LYS A 59 -14.32 -3.42 -3.74
CA LYS A 59 -14.32 -2.45 -4.86
C LYS A 59 -14.64 -1.01 -4.43
N ASP A 60 -15.63 -0.86 -3.56
CA ASP A 60 -16.10 0.41 -2.99
C ASP A 60 -15.07 1.09 -2.08
N MET A 61 -14.19 0.32 -1.45
CA MET A 61 -13.12 0.82 -0.56
C MET A 61 -11.82 1.16 -1.29
N ARG A 62 -11.62 0.69 -2.52
CA ARG A 62 -10.38 0.90 -3.29
C ARG A 62 -9.99 2.38 -3.43
N PRO A 63 -10.91 3.33 -3.72
CA PRO A 63 -10.54 4.74 -3.76
C PRO A 63 -9.96 5.25 -2.44
N LEU A 64 -10.58 4.89 -1.30
CA LEU A 64 -10.12 5.29 0.02
C LEU A 64 -8.75 4.67 0.35
N VAL A 65 -8.57 3.37 0.07
CA VAL A 65 -7.28 2.70 0.30
C VAL A 65 -6.18 3.31 -0.56
N SER A 66 -6.48 3.65 -1.82
CA SER A 66 -5.50 4.31 -2.69
C SER A 66 -5.04 5.66 -2.15
N GLU A 67 -5.95 6.47 -1.61
CA GLU A 67 -5.60 7.76 -1.00
C GLU A 67 -4.87 7.57 0.34
N ASN A 68 -5.22 6.57 1.15
CA ASN A 68 -4.51 6.28 2.40
C ASN A 68 -3.05 5.87 2.15
N VAL A 69 -2.80 5.00 1.16
CA VAL A 69 -1.44 4.60 0.77
C VAL A 69 -0.67 5.80 0.20
N LEU A 70 -1.30 6.60 -0.66
CA LEU A 70 -0.68 7.80 -1.22
C LEU A 70 -0.35 8.83 -0.13
N SER A 71 -1.22 8.99 0.87
CA SER A 71 -1.02 9.86 2.03
C SER A 71 0.15 9.39 2.90
N ALA A 72 0.23 8.09 3.18
CA ALA A 72 1.36 7.50 3.90
C ALA A 72 2.69 7.77 3.18
N PHE A 73 2.72 7.59 1.86
CA PHE A 73 3.90 7.89 1.05
C PHE A 73 4.24 9.39 1.08
N SER A 74 3.22 10.23 0.98
CA SER A 74 3.40 11.68 1.06
C SER A 74 4.00 12.12 2.39
N HIS A 75 3.59 11.50 3.48
CA HIS A 75 4.13 11.78 4.81
C HIS A 75 5.59 11.32 4.96
N VAL A 76 5.90 10.09 4.54
CA VAL A 76 7.25 9.51 4.69
C VAL A 76 8.28 10.26 3.83
N TRP A 77 7.93 10.60 2.58
CA TRP A 77 8.86 11.21 1.63
C TRP A 77 8.66 12.71 1.42
N GLY A 78 7.78 13.36 2.18
CA GLY A 78 7.49 14.79 2.06
C GLY A 78 6.87 15.18 0.70
N LEU A 79 6.13 14.27 0.07
CA LEU A 79 5.48 14.54 -1.21
C LEU A 79 4.29 15.48 -1.00
N SER A 80 4.04 16.37 -1.96
CA SER A 80 2.91 17.30 -1.87
C SER A 80 2.46 17.76 -3.25
N ASN A 81 1.20 18.15 -3.36
CA ASN A 81 0.67 18.71 -4.61
C ASN A 81 1.36 20.01 -5.03
N GLN A 82 2.03 20.71 -4.11
CA GLN A 82 2.76 21.94 -4.40
C GLN A 82 4.14 21.66 -5.01
N HIS A 83 4.83 20.63 -4.53
CA HIS A 83 6.23 20.36 -4.90
C HIS A 83 6.38 19.16 -5.85
N THR A 84 5.53 18.14 -5.72
CA THR A 84 5.60 16.88 -6.48
C THR A 84 4.26 16.46 -7.10
N PRO A 85 3.47 17.37 -7.72
CA PRO A 85 2.13 17.05 -8.23
C PRO A 85 2.13 15.93 -9.29
N ARG A 86 3.15 15.90 -10.16
CA ARG A 86 3.26 14.87 -11.21
C ARG A 86 3.51 13.49 -10.63
N LEU A 87 4.39 13.41 -9.63
CA LEU A 87 4.73 12.16 -8.94
C LEU A 87 3.49 11.56 -8.27
N LEU A 88 2.76 12.39 -7.53
CA LEU A 88 1.51 12.00 -6.88
C LEU A 88 0.45 11.56 -7.89
N HIS A 89 0.36 12.24 -9.03
CA HIS A 89 -0.56 11.87 -10.10
C HIS A 89 -0.24 10.49 -10.69
N ILE A 90 1.05 10.20 -10.95
CA ILE A 90 1.49 8.88 -11.44
C ILE A 90 1.23 7.80 -10.40
N LEU A 91 1.65 8.02 -9.15
CA LEU A 91 1.47 7.07 -8.06
C LEU A 91 0.00 6.75 -7.83
N ARG A 92 -0.88 7.76 -7.82
CA ARG A 92 -2.33 7.56 -7.70
C ARG A 92 -2.85 6.63 -8.80
N ASN A 93 -2.51 6.89 -10.06
CA ASN A 93 -2.97 6.04 -11.17
C ASN A 93 -2.38 4.63 -11.14
N CYS A 94 -1.16 4.47 -10.60
CA CYS A 94 -0.59 3.14 -10.34
C CYS A 94 -1.40 2.40 -9.27
N LEU A 95 -1.60 3.01 -8.10
CA LEU A 95 -2.33 2.40 -6.98
C LEU A 95 -3.75 1.99 -7.38
N ARG A 96 -4.47 2.86 -8.11
CA ARG A 96 -5.83 2.56 -8.58
C ARG A 96 -5.86 1.37 -9.53
N LEU A 97 -4.94 1.33 -10.51
CA LEU A 97 -4.88 0.22 -11.46
C LEU A 97 -4.49 -1.11 -10.78
N LEU A 98 -3.55 -1.08 -9.83
CA LEU A 98 -3.16 -2.27 -9.07
C LEU A 98 -4.32 -2.77 -8.20
N LEU A 99 -5.03 -1.88 -7.48
CA LEU A 99 -6.21 -2.25 -6.69
C LEU A 99 -7.33 -2.87 -7.53
N ASP A 100 -7.43 -2.52 -8.81
CA ASP A 100 -8.38 -3.14 -9.73
C ASP A 100 -8.02 -4.56 -10.17
N ASN A 101 -6.77 -4.98 -9.93
CA ASN A 101 -6.24 -6.27 -10.33
C ASN A 101 -5.82 -7.09 -9.09
N PRO A 102 -6.66 -8.04 -8.64
CA PRO A 102 -6.34 -8.93 -7.52
C PRO A 102 -5.01 -9.66 -7.73
N GLY A 103 -4.23 -9.82 -6.65
CA GLY A 103 -2.92 -10.49 -6.67
C GLY A 103 -1.74 -9.57 -7.03
N THR A 104 -1.99 -8.29 -7.31
CA THR A 104 -0.91 -7.29 -7.44
C THR A 104 -0.49 -6.70 -6.10
N SER A 105 0.69 -6.09 -6.06
CA SER A 105 1.23 -5.42 -4.86
C SER A 105 2.01 -4.16 -5.22
N LEU A 106 2.45 -3.41 -4.20
CA LEU A 106 3.23 -2.17 -4.40
C LEU A 106 4.53 -2.40 -5.19
N ILE A 107 5.10 -3.61 -5.17
CA ILE A 107 6.32 -3.92 -5.93
C ILE A 107 6.07 -3.90 -7.45
N ASP A 108 4.82 -4.08 -7.88
CA ASP A 108 4.45 -4.09 -9.29
C ASP A 108 4.39 -2.69 -9.91
N ILE A 109 4.51 -1.61 -9.12
CA ILE A 109 4.55 -0.22 -9.61
C ILE A 109 5.66 -0.06 -10.66
N GLN A 110 6.86 -0.57 -10.40
CA GLN A 110 7.98 -0.45 -11.33
C GLN A 110 7.70 -1.18 -12.65
N ARG A 111 7.14 -2.39 -12.59
CA ARG A 111 6.73 -3.15 -13.77
C ARG A 111 5.62 -2.45 -14.53
N LEU A 112 4.64 -1.89 -13.84
CA LEU A 112 3.53 -1.16 -14.46
C LEU A 112 4.02 0.06 -15.27
N LEU A 113 5.06 0.75 -14.79
CA LEU A 113 5.64 1.91 -15.47
C LEU A 113 6.54 1.53 -16.66
N THR A 114 7.26 0.42 -16.56
CA THR A 114 8.33 0.06 -17.51
C THR A 114 7.91 -1.01 -18.53
N ASP A 115 7.05 -1.96 -18.15
CA ASP A 115 6.59 -3.05 -19.00
C ASP A 115 5.20 -2.74 -19.59
N LYS A 116 5.20 -2.40 -20.89
CA LYS A 116 3.97 -2.12 -21.65
C LYS A 116 3.03 -3.32 -21.69
N ARG A 117 3.54 -4.56 -21.78
CA ARG A 117 2.69 -5.76 -21.89
C ARG A 117 1.96 -6.00 -20.59
N PHE A 118 2.68 -5.93 -19.47
CA PHE A 118 2.08 -6.04 -18.14
C PHE A 118 1.02 -4.97 -17.91
N ARG A 119 1.31 -3.71 -18.25
CA ARG A 119 0.32 -2.63 -18.17
C ARG A 119 -0.93 -2.90 -19.02
N THR A 120 -0.77 -3.35 -20.26
CA THR A 120 -1.90 -3.69 -21.14
C THR A 120 -2.76 -4.83 -20.58
N GLU A 121 -2.15 -5.80 -19.89
CA GLU A 121 -2.88 -6.87 -19.21
C GLU A 121 -3.74 -6.32 -18.07
N LEU A 122 -3.16 -5.52 -17.17
CA LEU A 122 -3.90 -4.93 -16.04
C LEU A 122 -5.05 -4.01 -16.48
N LEU A 123 -4.86 -3.28 -17.58
CA LEU A 123 -5.89 -2.39 -18.14
C LEU A 123 -7.13 -3.14 -18.65
N ARG A 124 -7.06 -4.46 -18.88
CA ARG A 124 -8.25 -5.25 -19.26
C ARG A 124 -9.28 -5.35 -18.14
N GLN A 125 -8.85 -5.27 -16.88
CA GLN A 125 -9.71 -5.32 -15.70
C GLN A 125 -10.06 -3.93 -15.16
N CYS A 126 -9.48 -2.87 -15.72
CA CYS A 126 -9.72 -1.49 -15.30
C CYS A 126 -11.12 -1.00 -15.72
N GLU A 127 -12.02 -0.85 -14.76
CA GLU A 127 -13.37 -0.32 -15.00
C GLU A 127 -13.38 1.22 -14.98
N ASP A 128 -12.40 1.86 -14.33
CA ASP A 128 -12.35 3.31 -14.21
C ASP A 128 -11.85 3.99 -15.51
N ALA A 129 -12.73 4.79 -16.13
CA ALA A 129 -12.43 5.50 -17.36
C ALA A 129 -11.30 6.55 -17.20
N THR A 130 -11.18 7.17 -16.03
CA THR A 130 -10.15 8.20 -15.77
C THR A 130 -8.76 7.57 -15.69
N VAL A 131 -8.64 6.43 -14.98
CA VAL A 131 -7.39 5.64 -14.93
C VAL A 131 -7.03 5.15 -16.33
N ARG A 132 -8.02 4.66 -17.08
CA ARG A 132 -7.81 4.21 -18.46
C ARG A 132 -7.27 5.33 -19.35
N THR A 133 -7.91 6.50 -19.37
CA THR A 133 -7.46 7.68 -20.12
C THR A 133 -6.03 8.09 -19.74
N PHE A 134 -5.68 8.09 -18.45
CA PHE A 134 -4.31 8.38 -18.05
C PHE A 134 -3.30 7.43 -18.70
N TRP A 135 -3.56 6.13 -18.71
CA TRP A 135 -2.61 5.15 -19.23
C TRP A 135 -2.59 5.05 -20.76
N GLU A 136 -3.75 5.15 -21.41
CA GLU A 136 -3.91 4.99 -22.86
C GLU A 136 -3.58 6.27 -23.63
N ASP A 137 -3.83 7.45 -23.04
CA ASP A 137 -3.63 8.74 -23.70
C ASP A 137 -2.44 9.51 -23.12
N GLU A 138 -2.47 9.85 -21.82
CA GLU A 138 -1.46 10.73 -21.22
C GLU A 138 -0.08 10.05 -21.14
N PHE A 139 0.02 8.91 -20.44
CA PHE A 139 1.27 8.19 -20.23
C PHE A 139 1.83 7.62 -21.55
N ALA A 140 0.94 7.17 -22.45
CA ALA A 140 1.34 6.65 -23.76
C ALA A 140 1.86 7.76 -24.68
N GLY A 141 1.33 8.99 -24.56
CA GLY A 141 1.75 10.15 -25.32
C GLY A 141 3.12 10.72 -24.90
N TRP A 142 3.66 10.32 -23.76
CA TRP A 142 5.00 10.74 -23.33
C TRP A 142 6.09 10.14 -24.21
N ASN A 143 7.05 10.98 -24.60
CA ASN A 143 8.26 10.49 -25.28
C ASN A 143 9.18 9.75 -24.29
N ASP A 144 10.15 8.99 -24.81
CA ASP A 144 11.01 8.16 -23.97
C ASP A 144 11.87 8.96 -22.99
N ARG A 145 12.22 10.20 -23.35
CA ARG A 145 12.94 11.12 -22.45
C ARG A 145 12.07 11.53 -21.28
N GLN A 146 10.85 11.99 -21.54
CA GLN A 146 9.87 12.37 -20.51
C GLN A 146 9.57 11.17 -19.60
N ARG A 147 9.36 9.99 -20.17
CA ARG A 147 9.13 8.77 -19.41
C ARG A 147 10.33 8.42 -18.53
N GLY A 148 11.55 8.52 -19.06
CA GLY A 148 12.78 8.30 -18.29
C GLY A 148 12.94 9.30 -17.14
N GLU A 149 12.72 10.59 -17.39
CA GLU A 149 12.80 11.65 -16.37
C GLU A 149 11.75 11.46 -15.26
N TYR A 150 10.51 11.12 -15.62
CA TYR A 150 9.44 10.93 -14.63
C TYR A 150 9.58 9.63 -13.84
N ILE A 151 10.00 8.54 -14.47
CA ILE A 151 10.25 7.28 -13.76
C ILE A 151 11.46 7.39 -12.84
N ALA A 152 12.52 8.08 -13.25
CA ALA A 152 13.71 8.27 -12.40
C ALA A 152 13.44 9.16 -11.17
N SER A 153 12.30 9.87 -11.14
CA SER A 153 11.88 10.69 -10.01
C SER A 153 11.00 9.96 -8.98
N LEU A 154 10.67 8.69 -9.24
CA LEU A 154 9.97 7.76 -8.33
C LEU A 154 10.97 6.93 -7.52
#